data_AF-A0A8T3A5D7-F1
#
_entry.id   AF-A0A8T3A5D7-F1
#
_cell.length_a   1.000
_cell.length_b   1.000
_cell.length_c   1.000
_cell.angle_alpha   90.00
_cell.angle_beta   90.00
_cell.angle_gamma   90.00
#
_symmetry.space_group_name_H-M   'P 1'
#
loop_
_entity.id
_entity.type
_entity.pdbx_description
1 polymer ?
#
loop_
_entity_poly.entity_id
_entity_poly.type
_entity_poly.pdbx_seq_one_letter_code
_entity_poly.pdbx_strand_id
1 'polypeptide(L)'
;MGFWLLLSFALSGFIRRSTMTKVTWHKYIWHKKSALRYSVYAWLAFRGGLKTADVLVVRGIIVPNTYYFCHNEKETISHMFFECHYTFDIAKTLLPWMQNLFMRPNIHQLYDLIWENGSIATNRNYYLLTATSMVYFIWRARNDRLFGGIIDCKATTIAKIRRAISIKTHGWKI
;
A
#
# COMPACT_ATOMS: atom_id res chain seq x y z
N MET A 1 -58.09 11.67 2.03
CA MET A 1 -56.82 12.42 1.94
C MET A 1 -55.78 11.73 2.82
N GLY A 2 -55.27 10.59 2.38
CA GLY A 2 -54.41 9.70 3.18
C GLY A 2 -53.35 9.05 2.31
N PHE A 3 -52.47 9.86 1.73
CA PHE A 3 -51.37 9.37 0.88
C PHE A 3 -50.01 10.04 1.19
N TRP A 4 -49.90 10.73 2.32
CA TRP A 4 -48.68 11.45 2.71
C TRP A 4 -48.04 11.01 4.05
N LEU A 5 -48.56 9.96 4.71
CA LEU A 5 -47.98 9.44 5.96
C LEU A 5 -47.19 8.13 5.81
N LEU A 6 -47.13 7.52 4.62
CA LEU A 6 -46.37 6.29 4.37
C LEU A 6 -45.03 6.51 3.66
N LEU A 7 -44.56 7.76 3.56
CA LEU A 7 -43.24 8.09 3.00
C LEU A 7 -42.29 8.77 4.01
N SER A 8 -42.60 8.68 5.31
CA SER A 8 -41.69 9.11 6.39
C SER A 8 -41.01 7.94 7.13
N PHE A 9 -41.30 6.68 6.77
CA PHE A 9 -40.74 5.50 7.45
C PHE A 9 -39.78 4.65 6.60
N ALA A 10 -39.51 5.01 5.34
CA ALA A 10 -38.67 4.22 4.44
C ALA A 10 -37.27 4.80 4.15
N LEU A 11 -36.88 5.92 4.78
CA LEU A 11 -35.53 6.51 4.65
C LEU A 11 -34.81 6.73 5.98
N SER A 12 -35.36 6.25 7.09
CA SER A 12 -34.72 6.27 8.42
C SER A 12 -34.12 4.92 8.84
N GLY A 13 -34.11 3.92 7.93
CA GLY A 13 -33.78 2.53 8.24
C GLY A 13 -32.46 1.97 7.71
N PHE A 14 -31.62 2.73 6.97
CA PHE A 14 -30.38 2.17 6.39
C PHE A 14 -29.17 3.11 6.40
N ILE A 15 -29.02 3.90 7.46
CA ILE A 15 -27.67 4.28 7.89
C ILE A 15 -27.55 3.81 9.33
N ARG A 16 -27.34 2.50 9.48
CA ARG A 16 -26.72 1.98 10.70
C ARG A 16 -25.38 2.69 10.77
N ARG A 17 -25.33 3.77 11.56
CA ARG A 17 -24.11 4.44 11.99
C ARG A 17 -23.40 3.40 12.84
N SER A 18 -22.74 2.44 12.18
CA SER A 18 -21.82 1.54 12.83
C SER A 18 -20.88 2.45 13.61
N THR A 19 -20.65 2.13 14.88
CA THR A 19 -19.62 2.79 15.67
C THR A 19 -18.32 2.62 14.89
N MET A 20 -17.98 3.60 14.05
CA MET A 20 -16.88 3.49 13.09
C MET A 20 -15.62 3.38 13.92
N THR A 21 -15.08 2.17 14.03
CA THR A 21 -13.80 1.96 14.68
C THR A 21 -12.77 2.78 13.93
N LYS A 22 -12.19 3.77 14.62
CA LYS A 22 -11.23 4.69 14.01
C LYS A 22 -9.98 3.89 13.64
N VAL A 23 -9.81 3.63 12.35
CA VAL A 23 -8.65 2.90 11.84
C VAL A 23 -7.37 3.70 12.08
N THR A 24 -6.35 3.06 12.64
CA THR A 24 -5.08 3.73 13.01
C THR A 24 -4.27 4.16 11.78
N TRP A 25 -4.38 3.42 10.68
CA TRP A 25 -3.57 3.63 9.47
C TRP A 25 -3.97 4.82 8.60
N HIS A 26 -5.14 5.46 8.82
CA HIS A 26 -5.62 6.55 7.97
C HIS A 26 -4.61 7.71 7.88
N LYS A 27 -3.94 8.04 9.00
CA LYS A 27 -2.93 9.10 9.11
C LYS A 27 -1.67 8.84 8.28
N TYR A 28 -1.38 7.57 7.98
CA TYR A 28 -0.23 7.17 7.17
C TYR A 28 -0.46 7.39 5.68
N ILE A 29 -1.70 7.19 5.24
CA ILE A 29 -2.07 7.17 3.82
C ILE A 29 -2.56 8.54 3.35
N TRP A 30 -3.32 9.22 4.21
CA TRP A 30 -4.02 10.47 3.90
C TRP A 30 -3.36 11.66 4.61
N HIS A 31 -2.13 11.98 4.23
CA HIS A 31 -1.39 13.12 4.74
C HIS A 31 -1.26 14.24 3.68
N LYS A 32 -1.01 15.48 4.10
CA LYS A 32 -1.00 16.67 3.21
C LYS A 32 -0.09 16.57 1.99
N LYS A 33 0.97 15.77 2.09
CA LYS A 33 2.01 15.62 1.06
C LYS A 33 1.88 14.32 0.26
N SER A 34 0.78 13.58 0.45
CA SER A 34 0.54 12.32 -0.24
C SER A 34 0.31 12.52 -1.73
N ALA A 35 0.44 11.42 -2.47
CA ALA A 35 0.04 11.34 -3.87
C ALA A 35 -1.14 10.38 -3.96
N LEU A 36 -2.31 10.89 -4.35
CA LEU A 36 -3.57 10.13 -4.38
C LEU A 36 -3.42 8.79 -5.09
N ARG A 37 -2.74 8.79 -6.25
CA ARG A 37 -2.44 7.57 -7.01
C ARG A 37 -1.76 6.50 -6.17
N TYR A 38 -0.78 6.85 -5.33
CA TYR A 38 -0.04 5.87 -4.52
C TYR A 38 -0.80 5.52 -3.24
N SER A 39 -1.45 6.52 -2.63
CA SER A 39 -2.27 6.36 -1.44
C SER A 39 -3.40 5.35 -1.63
N VAL A 40 -4.06 5.32 -2.79
CA VAL A 40 -5.14 4.35 -3.06
C VAL A 40 -4.62 2.91 -3.01
N TYR A 41 -3.45 2.63 -3.58
CA TYR A 41 -2.89 1.27 -3.54
C TYR A 41 -2.34 0.89 -2.17
N ALA A 42 -1.75 1.86 -1.44
CA ALA A 42 -1.42 1.65 -0.04
C ALA A 42 -2.67 1.31 0.78
N TRP A 43 -3.77 2.05 0.60
CA TRP A 43 -5.04 1.77 1.26
C TRP A 43 -5.57 0.37 0.93
N LEU A 44 -5.52 -0.03 -0.34
CA LEU A 44 -5.88 -1.39 -0.74
C LEU A 44 -4.97 -2.43 -0.06
N ALA A 45 -3.67 -2.17 0.07
CA ALA A 45 -2.77 -3.09 0.78
C ALA A 45 -3.17 -3.26 2.25
N PHE A 46 -3.44 -2.15 2.96
CA PHE A 46 -3.91 -2.16 4.36
C PHE A 46 -5.26 -2.85 4.55
N ARG A 47 -6.11 -2.87 3.51
CA ARG A 47 -7.45 -3.47 3.54
C ARG A 47 -7.49 -4.91 3.04
N GLY A 48 -6.37 -5.47 2.59
CA GLY A 48 -6.37 -6.77 1.90
C GLY A 48 -7.09 -6.74 0.55
N GLY A 49 -7.23 -5.56 -0.05
CA GLY A 49 -7.99 -5.33 -1.29
C GLY A 49 -7.15 -5.47 -2.58
N LEU A 50 -5.84 -5.67 -2.46
CA LEU A 50 -5.00 -5.98 -3.63
C LEU A 50 -5.30 -7.39 -4.12
N LYS A 51 -5.37 -7.56 -5.44
CA LYS A 51 -5.66 -8.84 -6.10
C LYS A 51 -4.40 -9.73 -6.17
N THR A 52 -3.94 -10.19 -5.01
CA THR A 52 -2.87 -11.20 -4.88
C THR A 52 -3.43 -12.60 -5.10
N ALA A 53 -2.56 -13.57 -5.39
CA ALA A 53 -3.00 -14.93 -5.74
C ALA A 53 -3.78 -15.60 -4.59
N ASP A 54 -3.35 -15.41 -3.33
CA ASP A 54 -4.09 -15.87 -2.15
C ASP A 54 -5.54 -15.36 -2.10
N VAL A 55 -5.75 -14.06 -2.36
CA VAL A 55 -7.09 -13.43 -2.40
C VAL A 55 -7.92 -13.96 -3.56
N LEU A 56 -7.31 -14.25 -4.71
CA LEU A 56 -8.00 -14.82 -5.88
C LEU A 56 -8.42 -16.28 -5.64
N VAL A 57 -7.56 -17.08 -5.03
CA VAL A 57 -7.85 -18.48 -4.68
C VAL A 57 -9.01 -18.58 -3.69
N VAL A 58 -9.07 -17.71 -2.67
CA VAL A 58 -10.20 -17.64 -1.73
C VAL A 58 -11.53 -17.33 -2.44
N ARG A 59 -11.49 -16.65 -3.59
CA ARG A 59 -12.66 -16.35 -4.42
C ARG A 59 -12.98 -17.43 -5.46
N GLY A 60 -12.29 -18.58 -5.41
CA GLY A 60 -12.50 -19.70 -6.32
C GLY A 60 -11.82 -19.52 -7.69
N ILE A 61 -10.93 -18.54 -7.85
CA ILE A 61 -10.18 -18.33 -9.10
C ILE A 61 -8.87 -19.09 -9.01
N ILE A 62 -8.70 -20.08 -9.87
CA ILE A 62 -7.49 -20.92 -9.92
C ILE A 62 -6.36 -20.14 -10.59
N VAL A 63 -5.32 -19.82 -9.81
CA VAL A 63 -4.10 -19.17 -10.29
C VAL A 63 -2.86 -19.83 -9.66
N PRO A 64 -1.70 -19.81 -10.34
CA PRO A 64 -0.44 -20.18 -9.69
C PRO A 64 -0.21 -19.29 -8.47
N ASN A 65 0.00 -19.91 -7.31
CA ASN A 65 0.15 -19.18 -6.05
C ASN A 65 1.62 -18.87 -5.71
N THR A 66 2.57 -19.18 -6.57
CA THR A 66 4.00 -18.91 -6.29
C THR A 66 4.35 -17.47 -6.68
N TYR A 67 5.02 -16.73 -5.80
CA TYR A 67 5.34 -15.32 -6.05
C TYR A 67 6.44 -15.15 -7.11
N TYR A 68 6.12 -14.42 -8.17
CA TYR A 68 6.93 -14.27 -9.40
C TYR A 68 8.29 -13.55 -9.25
N PHE A 69 8.61 -12.98 -8.10
CA PHE A 69 9.91 -12.33 -7.90
C PHE A 69 10.93 -13.23 -7.21
N CYS A 70 10.50 -14.08 -6.27
CA CYS A 70 11.40 -14.98 -5.55
C CYS A 70 11.26 -16.44 -5.96
N HIS A 71 10.15 -16.82 -6.60
CA HIS A 71 9.81 -18.19 -6.99
C HIS A 71 9.86 -19.22 -5.84
N ASN A 72 9.82 -18.76 -4.58
CA ASN A 72 10.04 -19.60 -3.41
C ASN A 72 8.79 -19.76 -2.53
N GLU A 73 8.05 -18.67 -2.34
CA GLU A 73 6.94 -18.60 -1.38
C GLU A 73 5.62 -18.29 -2.07
N LYS A 74 4.52 -18.49 -1.33
CA LYS A 74 3.18 -18.13 -1.79
C LYS A 74 3.02 -16.61 -1.93
N GLU A 75 2.26 -16.17 -2.93
CA GLU A 75 1.95 -14.76 -3.14
C GLU A 75 0.87 -14.31 -2.14
N THR A 76 1.34 -13.72 -1.04
CA THR A 76 0.52 -12.99 -0.07
C THR A 76 0.89 -11.51 -0.05
N ILE A 77 0.05 -10.66 0.52
CA ILE A 77 0.34 -9.22 0.67
C ILE A 77 1.59 -9.00 1.55
N SER A 78 1.74 -9.76 2.64
CA SER A 78 2.91 -9.67 3.51
C SER A 78 4.19 -10.08 2.77
N HIS A 79 4.13 -11.18 2.01
CA HIS A 79 5.24 -11.65 1.22
C HIS A 79 5.62 -10.64 0.13
N MET A 80 4.63 -10.11 -0.57
CA MET A 80 4.82 -9.12 -1.64
C MET A 80 5.60 -7.89 -1.16
N PHE A 81 5.27 -7.31 -0.01
CA PHE A 81 5.86 -6.03 0.37
C PHE A 81 7.10 -6.09 1.28
N PHE A 82 7.25 -7.10 2.15
CA PHE A 82 8.36 -7.08 3.11
C PHE A 82 8.98 -8.43 3.47
N GLU A 83 8.32 -9.57 3.27
CA GLU A 83 8.95 -10.86 3.57
C GLU A 83 9.80 -11.37 2.40
N CYS A 84 9.48 -10.99 1.16
CA CYS A 84 10.28 -11.35 0.00
C CYS A 84 11.64 -10.63 0.00
N HIS A 85 12.72 -11.36 -0.24
CA HIS A 85 14.08 -10.79 -0.31
C HIS A 85 14.20 -9.71 -1.40
N TYR A 86 13.56 -9.93 -2.56
CA TYR A 86 13.60 -9.00 -3.70
C TYR A 86 13.00 -7.64 -3.34
N THR A 87 11.82 -7.63 -2.73
CA THR A 87 11.13 -6.38 -2.38
C THR A 87 11.70 -5.74 -1.12
N PHE A 88 12.20 -6.53 -0.17
CA PHE A 88 12.93 -6.02 0.99
C PHE A 88 14.23 -5.30 0.59
N ASP A 89 14.94 -5.79 -0.43
CA ASP A 89 16.11 -5.10 -0.97
C ASP A 89 15.76 -3.73 -1.60
N ILE A 90 14.63 -3.65 -2.31
CA ILE A 90 14.10 -2.37 -2.81
C ILE A 90 13.83 -1.43 -1.64
N ALA A 91 13.19 -1.94 -0.58
CA ALA A 91 12.88 -1.17 0.63
C ALA A 91 14.15 -0.63 1.30
N LYS A 92 15.17 -1.46 1.55
CA LYS A 92 16.48 -1.04 2.11
C LYS A 92 17.18 0.01 1.27
N THR A 93 17.00 -0.03 -0.06
CA THR A 93 17.64 0.92 -0.99
C THR A 93 16.94 2.28 -1.01
N LEU A 94 15.64 2.31 -0.70
CA LEU A 94 14.84 3.53 -0.64
C LEU A 94 14.78 4.14 0.77
N LEU A 95 14.86 3.29 1.80
CA LEU A 95 14.79 3.62 3.21
C LEU A 95 16.01 3.03 3.92
N PRO A 96 17.17 3.69 3.89
CA PRO A 96 18.44 3.14 4.40
C PRO A 96 18.40 2.71 5.87
N TRP A 97 17.60 3.38 6.71
CA TRP A 97 17.42 3.02 8.11
C TRP A 97 16.84 1.62 8.32
N MET A 98 16.17 1.02 7.32
CA MET A 98 15.68 -0.35 7.39
C MET A 98 16.80 -1.39 7.45
N GLN A 99 18.04 -1.04 7.05
CA GLN A 99 19.19 -1.96 7.11
C GLN A 99 19.57 -2.32 8.56
N ASN A 100 19.21 -1.46 9.50
CA ASN A 100 19.52 -1.63 10.93
C ASN A 100 18.43 -2.40 11.69
N LEU A 101 17.38 -2.86 11.00
CA LEU A 101 16.31 -3.63 11.63
C LEU A 101 16.73 -5.10 11.79
N PHE A 102 16.62 -5.62 13.01
CA PHE A 102 16.87 -7.04 13.29
C PHE A 102 15.91 -7.98 12.57
N MET A 103 14.65 -7.55 12.39
CA MET A 103 13.57 -8.34 11.79
C MET A 103 12.92 -7.56 10.65
N ARG A 104 12.41 -8.28 9.64
CA ARG A 104 11.66 -7.68 8.53
C ARG A 104 10.28 -7.24 9.05
N PRO A 105 9.94 -5.94 8.99
CA PRO A 105 8.64 -5.48 9.47
C PRO A 105 7.55 -5.85 8.47
N ASN A 106 6.33 -6.14 8.94
CA ASN A 106 5.17 -6.17 8.06
C ASN A 106 4.77 -4.74 7.63
N ILE A 107 3.77 -4.63 6.74
CA ILE A 107 3.33 -3.33 6.23
C ILE A 107 2.89 -2.38 7.37
N HIS A 108 2.09 -2.85 8.33
CA HIS A 108 1.63 -2.01 9.44
C HIS A 108 2.81 -1.52 10.28
N GLN A 109 3.69 -2.44 10.68
CA GLN A 109 4.89 -2.15 11.46
C GLN A 109 5.81 -1.14 10.77
N LEU A 110 5.99 -1.23 9.45
CA LEU A 110 6.80 -0.25 8.72
C LEU A 110 6.23 1.17 8.89
N TYR A 111 4.92 1.33 8.71
CA TYR A 111 4.29 2.64 8.80
C TYR A 111 4.24 3.16 10.24
N ASP A 112 4.09 2.29 11.24
CA ASP A 112 4.22 2.64 12.65
C ASP A 112 5.63 3.13 12.97
N LEU A 113 6.68 2.41 12.54
CA LEU A 113 8.08 2.81 12.70
C LEU A 113 8.38 4.15 12.03
N ILE A 114 7.86 4.40 10.82
CA ILE A 114 8.00 5.69 10.14
C ILE A 114 7.34 6.82 10.96
N TRP A 115 6.20 6.52 11.57
CA TRP A 115 5.45 7.50 12.35
C TRP A 115 6.15 7.86 13.66
N GLU A 116 6.72 6.87 14.33
CA GLU A 116 7.42 7.02 15.62
C GLU A 116 8.82 7.64 15.45
N ASN A 117 9.59 7.20 14.44
CA ASN A 117 10.95 7.70 14.20
C ASN A 117 11.01 9.05 13.49
N GLY A 118 9.88 9.54 12.99
CA GLY A 118 9.80 10.82 12.29
C GLY A 118 9.87 12.01 13.25
N SER A 119 11.06 12.36 13.73
CA SER A 119 11.29 13.50 14.64
C SER A 119 10.83 14.85 14.07
N ILE A 120 10.86 15.00 12.74
CA ILE A 120 10.41 16.19 12.00
C ILE A 120 9.29 15.80 11.03
N ALA A 121 8.18 16.54 11.05
CA ALA A 121 6.99 16.25 10.23
C ALA A 121 7.30 16.15 8.72
N THR A 122 8.27 16.92 8.23
CA THR A 122 8.72 16.92 6.83
C THR A 122 9.41 15.60 6.46
N ASN A 123 10.32 15.11 7.30
CA ASN A 123 10.98 13.81 7.12
C ASN A 123 9.97 12.67 7.18
N ARG A 124 9.02 12.74 8.13
CA ARG A 124 7.93 11.76 8.23
C ARG A 124 7.11 11.68 6.95
N ASN A 125 6.67 12.83 6.42
CA ASN A 125 5.90 12.88 5.18
C ASN A 125 6.68 12.32 3.98
N TYR A 126 7.99 12.56 3.91
CA TYR A 126 8.86 12.02 2.88
C TYR A 126 8.93 10.48 2.94
N TYR A 127 9.12 9.91 4.13
CA TYR A 127 9.17 8.46 4.32
C TYR A 127 7.80 7.80 4.06
N LEU A 128 6.70 8.41 4.50
CA LEU A 128 5.34 7.93 4.18
C LEU A 128 5.08 7.94 2.67
N LEU A 129 5.46 9.02 1.97
CA LEU A 129 5.36 9.07 0.50
C LEU A 129 6.21 7.97 -0.14
N THR A 130 7.43 7.75 0.36
CA THR A 130 8.34 6.72 -0.15
C THR A 130 7.74 5.32 0.01
N ALA A 131 7.21 5.00 1.19
CA ALA A 131 6.56 3.73 1.46
C ALA A 131 5.31 3.50 0.59
N THR A 132 4.44 4.50 0.46
CA THR A 132 3.24 4.40 -0.39
C THR A 132 3.58 4.27 -1.88
N SER A 133 4.61 5.00 -2.34
CA SER A 133 5.12 4.89 -3.72
C SER A 133 5.67 3.50 -3.99
N MET A 134 6.45 2.95 -3.05
CA MET A 134 7.01 1.61 -3.15
C MET A 134 5.91 0.54 -3.26
N VAL A 135 4.87 0.63 -2.43
CA VAL A 135 3.69 -0.26 -2.50
C VAL A 135 3.08 -0.24 -3.90
N TYR A 136 2.85 0.94 -4.45
CA TYR A 136 2.28 1.10 -5.78
C TYR A 136 3.17 0.51 -6.89
N PHE A 137 4.47 0.86 -6.91
CA PHE A 137 5.36 0.45 -7.99
C PHE A 137 5.70 -1.05 -7.95
N ILE A 138 5.81 -1.65 -6.76
CA ILE A 138 5.98 -3.11 -6.62
C ILE A 138 4.75 -3.83 -7.16
N TRP A 139 3.55 -3.41 -6.74
CA TRP A 139 2.30 -3.99 -7.24
C TRP A 139 2.17 -3.83 -8.75
N ARG A 140 2.56 -2.67 -9.29
CA ARG A 140 2.57 -2.43 -10.73
C ARG A 140 3.55 -3.33 -11.46
N ALA A 141 4.80 -3.41 -11.01
CA ALA A 141 5.83 -4.26 -11.62
C ALA A 141 5.41 -5.75 -11.62
N ARG A 142 4.74 -6.20 -10.56
CA ARG A 142 4.12 -7.54 -10.49
C ARG A 142 3.08 -7.73 -11.59
N ASN A 143 2.16 -6.79 -11.75
CA ASN A 143 1.09 -6.90 -12.75
C ASN A 143 1.58 -6.75 -14.18
N ASP A 144 2.52 -5.85 -14.42
CA ASP A 144 3.14 -5.65 -15.73
C ASP A 144 3.87 -6.94 -16.16
N ARG A 145 4.52 -7.65 -15.23
CA ARG A 145 5.14 -8.96 -15.50
C ARG A 145 4.12 -10.04 -15.85
N LEU A 146 2.95 -10.02 -15.22
CA LEU A 146 1.94 -11.08 -15.35
C LEU A 146 1.03 -10.93 -16.56
N PHE A 147 0.61 -9.71 -16.83
CA PHE A 147 -0.41 -9.43 -17.84
C PHE A 147 0.12 -8.57 -18.99
N GLY A 148 1.22 -7.83 -18.76
CA GLY A 148 1.81 -6.94 -19.76
C GLY A 148 3.05 -7.51 -20.46
N GLY A 149 3.63 -8.61 -19.96
CA GLY A 149 4.88 -9.17 -20.48
C GLY A 149 6.12 -8.29 -20.25
N ILE A 150 6.02 -7.23 -19.44
CA ILE A 150 7.12 -6.29 -19.18
C ILE A 150 7.86 -6.76 -17.92
N ILE A 151 9.13 -7.12 -18.08
CA ILE A 151 9.98 -7.60 -16.97
C ILE A 151 10.98 -6.52 -16.59
N ASP A 152 10.59 -5.66 -15.65
CA ASP A 152 11.53 -4.73 -15.04
C ASP A 152 12.47 -5.45 -14.07
N CYS A 153 13.76 -5.08 -14.11
CA CYS A 153 14.71 -5.49 -13.08
C CYS A 153 14.57 -4.61 -11.82
N LYS A 154 15.25 -5.02 -10.75
CA LYS A 154 15.24 -4.32 -9.45
C LYS A 154 15.66 -2.85 -9.59
N ALA A 155 16.74 -2.60 -10.33
CA ALA A 155 17.28 -1.26 -10.55
C ALA A 155 16.29 -0.34 -11.27
N THR A 156 15.62 -0.84 -12.31
CA THR A 156 14.60 -0.09 -13.06
C THR A 156 13.41 0.28 -12.16
N THR A 157 12.96 -0.66 -11.33
CA THR A 157 11.86 -0.40 -10.37
C THR A 157 12.26 0.68 -9.37
N ILE A 158 13.45 0.61 -8.80
CA ILE A 158 13.99 1.63 -7.89
C ILE A 158 14.10 3.00 -8.58
N ALA A 159 14.60 3.04 -9.81
CA ALA A 159 14.73 4.27 -10.57
C ALA A 159 13.36 4.93 -10.85
N LYS A 160 12.34 4.12 -11.21
CA LYS A 160 10.95 4.57 -11.37
C LYS A 160 10.39 5.18 -10.08
N ILE A 161 10.64 4.53 -8.93
CA ILE A 161 10.21 5.03 -7.62
C ILE A 161 10.92 6.34 -7.26
N ARG A 162 12.25 6.40 -7.38
CA ARG A 162 13.04 7.62 -7.08
C ARG A 162 12.61 8.81 -7.94
N ARG A 163 12.39 8.58 -9.24
CA ARG A 163 11.91 9.62 -10.16
C ARG A 163 10.54 10.13 -9.74
N ALA A 164 9.60 9.24 -9.41
CA ALA A 164 8.27 9.61 -8.95
C ALA A 164 8.29 10.44 -7.65
N ILE A 165 9.11 10.02 -6.68
CA ILE A 165 9.29 10.76 -5.42
C ILE A 165 9.88 12.13 -5.70
N SER A 166 10.98 12.20 -6.45
CA SER A 166 11.67 13.47 -6.79
C SER A 166 10.73 14.49 -7.43
N ILE A 167 9.95 14.06 -8.44
CA ILE A 167 8.95 14.93 -9.10
C ILE A 167 7.91 15.43 -8.07
N LYS A 168 7.43 14.54 -7.20
CA LYS A 168 6.41 14.91 -6.21
C LYS A 168 6.96 15.82 -5.12
N THR A 169 8.20 15.64 -4.69
CA THR A 169 8.85 16.41 -3.62
C THR A 169 9.37 17.75 -4.11
N HIS A 170 9.65 17.92 -5.41
CA HIS A 170 10.14 19.18 -5.97
C HIS A 170 9.20 20.38 -5.68
N GLY A 171 7.89 20.15 -5.62
CA GLY A 171 6.89 21.17 -5.28
C GLY A 171 6.66 21.39 -3.79
N TRP A 172 7.45 20.78 -2.90
CA TRP A 172 7.26 20.94 -1.46
C TRP A 172 7.95 22.21 -1.00
N LYS A 173 7.15 23.23 -0.64
CA LYS A 173 7.64 24.35 0.16
C LYS A 173 8.20 23.79 1.48
N ILE A 174 9.45 24.16 1.78
CA ILE A 174 10.22 23.83 2.98
C ILE A 174 9.52 24.42 4.20
#